data_AF-A0A2V9GPL4-F1
#
_entry.id   AF-A0A2V9GPL4-F1
#
_cell.length_a   1.000
_cell.length_b   1.000
_cell.length_c   1.000
_cell.angle_alpha   90.00
_cell.angle_beta   90.00
_cell.angle_gamma   90.00
#
_symmetry.space_group_name_H-M   'P 1'
#
loop_
_entity.id
_entity.type
_entity.pdbx_description
1 polymer ?
#
loop_
_entity_poly.entity_id
_entity_poly.type
_entity_poly.pdbx_seq_one_letter_code
_entity_poly.pdbx_strand_id
1 'polypeptide(L)'
;MQIVLPFSGFIQQYKAEIVSDPDRYRPDNCPQCQAQHPLTAHGFYTRTLVEGAFNGWIRVRRYLCRLCRRTVSLLPDFALPYLLSFAKTPAETQDRAVLGGVGRRLSVR
;
A
#
# COMPACT_ATOMS: atom_id res chain seq x y z
N MET A 1 8.29 -17.16 -5.03
CA MET A 1 6.99 -17.02 -5.72
C MET A 1 6.17 -16.01 -4.95
N GLN A 2 5.41 -15.17 -5.65
CA GLN A 2 4.55 -14.17 -5.04
C GLN A 2 3.14 -14.34 -5.62
N ILE A 3 2.15 -14.34 -4.75
CA ILE A 3 0.74 -14.28 -5.14
C ILE A 3 0.17 -12.93 -4.70
N VAL A 4 -0.82 -12.44 -5.44
CA VAL A 4 -1.48 -11.18 -5.15
C VAL A 4 -2.62 -11.44 -4.16
N LEU A 5 -2.66 -10.65 -3.10
CA LEU A 5 -3.80 -10.51 -2.19
C LEU A 5 -4.61 -9.29 -2.66
N PRO A 6 -5.83 -9.48 -3.17
CA PRO A 6 -6.76 -8.37 -3.37
C PRO A 6 -7.05 -7.73 -2.02
N PHE A 7 -6.76 -6.43 -1.85
CA PHE A 7 -6.92 -5.74 -0.57
C PHE A 7 -7.70 -4.44 -0.75
N SER A 8 -8.94 -4.41 -0.23
CA SER A 8 -9.86 -3.27 -0.41
C SER A 8 -9.71 -2.15 0.62
N GLY A 9 -8.68 -2.20 1.49
CA GLY A 9 -8.44 -1.21 2.53
C GLY A 9 -7.28 -0.26 2.23
N PHE A 10 -7.00 0.64 3.17
CA PHE A 10 -5.83 1.54 3.11
C PHE A 10 -4.56 0.85 3.63
N ILE A 11 -3.38 1.35 3.21
CA ILE A 11 -2.07 0.86 3.66
C ILE A 11 -1.97 0.77 5.19
N GLN A 12 -2.53 1.74 5.92
CA GLN A 12 -2.51 1.77 7.38
C GLN A 12 -3.38 0.67 8.00
N GLN A 13 -4.51 0.34 7.38
CA GLN A 13 -5.37 -0.78 7.81
C GLN A 13 -4.64 -2.11 7.59
N TYR A 14 -4.02 -2.29 6.42
CA TYR A 14 -3.19 -3.48 6.16
C TYR A 14 -2.12 -3.66 7.23
N LYS A 15 -1.40 -2.59 7.58
CA LYS A 15 -0.37 -2.65 8.63
C LYS A 15 -0.94 -3.05 9.99
N ALA A 16 -2.10 -2.50 10.38
CA ALA A 16 -2.74 -2.85 11.64
C ALA A 16 -3.18 -4.31 11.67
N GLU A 17 -3.79 -4.80 10.59
CA GLU A 17 -4.24 -6.18 10.48
C GLU A 17 -3.08 -7.17 10.51
N ILE A 18 -1.99 -6.91 9.79
CA ILE A 18 -0.79 -7.77 9.82
C ILE A 18 -0.13 -7.82 11.20
N VAL A 19 -0.26 -6.76 12.00
CA VAL A 19 0.22 -6.75 13.39
C VAL A 19 -0.72 -7.55 14.30
N SER A 20 -2.03 -7.40 14.14
CA SER A 20 -3.04 -8.08 14.96
C SER A 20 -3.17 -9.57 14.65
N ASP A 21 -3.19 -9.93 13.38
CA ASP A 21 -3.30 -11.30 12.88
C ASP A 21 -2.44 -11.48 11.62
N PRO A 22 -1.16 -11.86 11.79
CA PRO A 22 -0.23 -12.19 10.71
C PRO A 22 -0.71 -13.20 9.68
N ASP A 23 -1.65 -14.06 10.06
CA ASP A 23 -2.07 -15.22 9.28
C ASP A 23 -3.51 -15.12 8.76
N ARG A 24 -4.19 -13.99 8.99
CA ARG A 24 -5.52 -13.65 8.50
C ARG A 24 -5.76 -13.99 7.02
N TYR A 25 -4.72 -13.81 6.21
CA TYR A 25 -4.77 -13.98 4.75
C TYR A 25 -4.03 -15.22 4.27
N ARG A 26 -3.79 -16.20 5.15
CA ARG A 26 -3.12 -17.46 4.78
C ARG A 26 -3.98 -18.21 3.76
N PRO A 27 -3.42 -18.63 2.61
CA PRO A 27 -4.11 -19.54 1.70
C PRO A 27 -4.30 -20.93 2.32
N ASP A 28 -5.46 -21.54 2.11
CA ASP A 28 -5.75 -22.90 2.56
C ASP A 28 -4.93 -23.96 1.81
N ASN A 29 -4.64 -23.68 0.54
CA ASN A 29 -3.92 -24.59 -0.36
C ASN A 29 -2.61 -23.97 -0.82
N CYS A 30 -1.62 -24.82 -1.14
CA CYS A 30 -0.42 -24.33 -1.80
C CYS A 30 -0.74 -23.85 -3.22
N PRO A 31 -0.51 -22.58 -3.58
CA PRO A 31 -0.78 -22.10 -4.93
C PRO A 31 0.16 -22.68 -5.99
N GLN A 32 1.19 -23.44 -5.60
CA GLN A 32 2.11 -24.08 -6.53
C GLN A 32 1.80 -25.56 -6.75
N CYS A 33 1.67 -26.35 -5.70
CA CYS A 33 1.40 -27.80 -5.84
C CYS A 33 -0.03 -28.21 -5.48
N GLN A 34 -0.91 -27.24 -5.19
CA GLN A 34 -2.33 -27.43 -4.85
C GLN A 34 -2.59 -28.35 -3.65
N ALA A 35 -1.56 -28.66 -2.88
CA ALA A 35 -1.70 -29.45 -1.67
C ALA A 35 -2.67 -28.77 -0.69
N GLN A 36 -3.61 -29.56 -0.19
CA GLN A 36 -4.63 -29.16 0.80
C GLN A 36 -4.10 -29.09 2.24
N HIS A 37 -2.79 -28.92 2.39
CA HIS A 37 -2.15 -28.76 3.68
C HIS A 37 -1.86 -27.29 3.94
N PRO A 38 -2.15 -26.79 5.16
CA PRO A 38 -1.88 -25.42 5.53
C PRO A 38 -0.41 -25.06 5.31
N LEU A 39 -0.18 -23.93 4.65
CA LEU A 39 1.17 -23.43 4.50
C LEU A 39 1.73 -22.99 5.86
N THR A 40 2.98 -23.37 6.16
CA THR A 40 3.62 -22.97 7.42
C THR A 40 4.09 -21.52 7.34
N ALA A 41 3.86 -20.75 8.40
CA ALA A 41 4.45 -19.43 8.60
C ALA A 41 5.98 -19.43 8.34
N HIS A 42 6.45 -18.54 7.48
CA HIS A 42 7.86 -18.42 7.09
C HIS A 42 8.36 -16.96 7.21
N GLY A 43 7.87 -16.28 8.25
CA GLY A 43 8.26 -14.93 8.60
C GLY A 43 7.74 -13.87 7.63
N PHE A 44 8.46 -12.75 7.55
CA PHE A 44 8.09 -11.59 6.75
C PHE A 44 9.30 -11.08 5.96
N TYR A 45 9.05 -10.35 4.89
CA TYR A 45 10.02 -9.41 4.33
C TYR A 45 9.42 -8.00 4.31
N THR A 46 10.28 -7.00 4.21
CA THR A 46 9.86 -5.59 4.18
C THR A 46 9.88 -5.07 2.74
N ARG A 47 8.83 -4.36 2.35
CA ARG A 47 8.74 -3.71 1.04
C ARG A 47 8.51 -2.22 1.20
N THR A 48 9.35 -1.42 0.56
CA THR A 48 9.18 0.03 0.47
C THR A 48 8.08 0.35 -0.54
N LEU A 49 7.23 1.31 -0.19
CA LEU A 49 6.16 1.82 -1.04
C LEU A 49 6.28 3.33 -1.13
N VAL A 50 6.13 3.82 -2.36
CA VAL A 50 6.04 5.23 -2.68
C VAL A 50 4.77 5.39 -3.51
N GLU A 51 3.69 5.82 -2.88
CA GLU A 51 2.38 6.00 -3.52
C GLU A 51 1.83 7.38 -3.17
N GLY A 52 1.82 8.29 -4.13
CA GLY A 52 1.42 9.69 -3.90
C GLY A 52 2.26 10.34 -2.79
N ALA A 53 1.59 10.78 -1.71
CA ALA A 53 2.24 11.36 -0.52
C ALA A 53 2.73 10.32 0.49
N PHE A 54 2.39 9.04 0.31
CA PHE A 54 2.87 7.99 1.20
C PHE A 54 4.30 7.58 0.82
N ASN A 55 5.23 7.72 1.76
CA ASN A 55 6.56 7.15 1.69
C ASN A 55 6.78 6.30 2.96
N GLY A 56 6.92 5.00 2.78
CA GLY A 56 7.06 4.11 3.92
C GLY A 56 7.28 2.67 3.53
N TRP A 57 7.03 1.77 4.47
CA TRP A 57 7.21 0.33 4.26
C TRP A 57 6.06 -0.49 4.86
N ILE A 58 5.86 -1.66 4.27
CA ILE A 58 4.93 -2.69 4.75
C ILE A 58 5.69 -4.00 5.00
N ARG A 59 5.14 -4.84 5.88
CA ARG A 59 5.60 -6.22 6.07
C ARG A 59 4.74 -7.13 5.22
N VAL A 60 5.38 -7.97 4.42
CA VAL A 60 4.72 -8.94 3.56
C VAL A 60 4.94 -10.33 4.14
N ARG A 61 3.85 -11.02 4.48
CA ARG A 61 3.89 -12.36 5.08
C ARG A 61 4.38 -13.38 4.05
N ARG A 62 5.25 -14.28 4.51
CA ARG A 62 5.76 -15.41 3.72
C ARG A 62 5.31 -16.72 4.34
N TYR A 63 5.05 -17.68 3.48
CA TYR A 63 4.68 -19.03 3.84
C TYR A 63 5.57 -20.05 3.12
N LEU A 64 5.76 -21.21 3.75
CA LEU A 64 6.48 -22.35 3.19
C LEU A 64 5.52 -23.52 3.04
N CYS A 65 5.41 -24.06 1.81
CA CYS A 65 4.78 -25.35 1.62
C CYS A 65 5.73 -26.46 2.07
N ARG A 66 5.26 -27.35 2.95
CA ARG A 66 6.07 -28.49 3.43
C ARG A 66 6.24 -29.59 2.40
N LEU A 67 5.31 -29.70 1.43
CA LEU A 67 5.36 -30.71 0.37
C LEU A 67 6.26 -30.30 -0.79
N CYS A 68 5.96 -29.19 -1.48
CA CYS A 68 6.78 -28.76 -2.61
C CYS A 68 8.00 -27.90 -2.23
N ARG A 69 8.18 -27.60 -0.92
CA ARG A 69 9.31 -26.83 -0.37
C ARG A 69 9.46 -25.42 -0.96
N ARG A 70 8.42 -24.88 -1.59
CA ARG A 70 8.44 -23.52 -2.17
C ARG A 70 7.91 -22.49 -1.18
N THR A 71 8.56 -21.33 -1.19
CA THR A 71 8.13 -20.14 -0.45
C THR A 71 7.17 -19.29 -1.27
N VAL A 72 6.05 -18.94 -0.65
CA VAL A 72 4.99 -18.09 -1.20
C VAL A 72 4.93 -16.81 -0.39
N SER A 73 5.11 -15.67 -1.05
CA SER A 73 4.86 -14.36 -0.46
C SER A 73 3.47 -13.88 -0.84
N LEU A 74 2.71 -13.36 0.12
CA LEU A 74 1.36 -12.83 -0.10
C LEU A 74 1.42 -11.31 -0.22
N LEU A 75 1.60 -10.80 -1.44
CA LEU A 75 1.74 -9.36 -1.69
C LEU A 75 0.36 -8.71 -1.87
N PRO A 76 0.01 -7.65 -1.13
CA PRO A 76 -1.20 -6.89 -1.43
C PRO A 76 -1.12 -6.22 -2.81
N ASP A 77 -2.24 -6.16 -3.52
CA ASP A 77 -2.36 -5.57 -4.85
C ASP A 77 -1.85 -4.11 -4.94
N PHE A 78 -2.13 -3.26 -3.94
CA PHE A 78 -1.62 -1.88 -3.88
C PHE A 78 -0.08 -1.79 -3.90
N ALA A 79 0.63 -2.87 -3.54
CA ALA A 79 2.09 -2.93 -3.54
C ALA A 79 2.69 -3.43 -4.87
N LEU A 80 1.88 -3.61 -5.92
CA LEU A 80 2.34 -4.03 -7.23
C LEU A 80 3.17 -2.92 -7.90
N PRO A 81 4.32 -3.25 -8.53
CA PRO A 81 5.24 -2.27 -9.12
C PRO A 81 4.59 -1.28 -10.10
N TYR A 82 3.61 -1.75 -10.88
CA TYR A 82 3.00 -0.97 -11.97
C TYR A 82 1.89 -0.01 -11.52
N LEU A 83 1.44 -0.08 -10.26
CA LEU A 83 0.46 0.86 -9.71
C LEU A 83 1.12 2.13 -9.15
N LEU A 84 2.40 2.06 -8.79
CA LEU A 84 3.14 3.19 -8.20
C LEU A 84 3.57 4.25 -9.24
N SER A 85 3.46 3.97 -10.55
CA SER A 85 3.89 4.88 -11.63
C SER A 85 2.79 5.76 -12.23
N PHE A 86 1.54 5.69 -11.74
CA PHE A 86 0.46 6.61 -12.17
C PHE A 86 0.19 7.70 -11.13
N ALA A 87 1.25 8.22 -10.50
CA ALA A 87 1.15 9.49 -9.80
C ALA A 87 0.77 10.56 -10.83
N LYS A 88 -0.52 10.91 -10.87
CA LYS A 88 -0.98 12.17 -11.45
C LYS A 88 -0.08 13.26 -10.88
N THR A 89 0.63 13.96 -11.75
CA THR A 89 1.16 15.28 -11.43
C THR A 89 0.01 16.09 -10.81
N PRO A 90 0.21 16.77 -9.67
CA PRO A 90 -0.74 17.77 -9.24
C PRO A 90 -0.64 18.92 -10.26
N ALA A 91 -1.50 18.88 -11.28
CA ALA A 91 -1.84 20.08 -12.02
C ALA A 91 -2.54 21.01 -11.03
N GLU A 92 -1.94 22.18 -10.89
CA GLU A 92 -2.46 23.44 -10.36
C GLU A 92 -3.95 23.46 -10.01
N THR A 93 -4.29 23.95 -8.82
CA THR A 93 -5.29 25.01 -8.61
C THR A 93 -5.25 25.42 -7.14
N GLN A 94 -4.77 26.64 -6.85
CA GLN A 94 -5.51 27.71 -6.17
C GLN A 94 -4.59 28.89 -5.85
N ASP A 95 -4.55 29.81 -6.81
CA ASP A 95 -4.20 31.20 -6.57
C ASP A 95 -5.53 31.96 -6.36
N ARG A 96 -5.72 32.60 -5.19
CA ARG A 96 -6.52 33.81 -4.94
C ARG A 96 -6.80 34.02 -3.45
N ALA A 97 -6.02 34.91 -2.85
CA ALA A 97 -6.50 36.13 -2.18
C ALA A 97 -5.40 36.65 -1.25
N VAL A 98 -4.76 37.77 -1.58
CA VAL A 98 -4.65 39.00 -0.76
C VAL A 98 -3.96 40.06 -1.64
N LEU A 99 -4.74 40.92 -2.28
CA LEU A 99 -4.30 42.27 -2.62
C LEU A 99 -5.38 43.21 -2.09
N GLY A 100 -5.20 43.63 -0.85
CA GLY A 100 -5.99 44.70 -0.23
C GLY A 100 -5.71 46.02 -0.96
N GLY A 101 -6.61 46.39 -1.86
CA GLY A 101 -6.68 47.75 -2.39
C GLY A 101 -7.39 48.66 -1.40
N VAL A 102 -6.67 49.64 -0.84
CA VAL A 102 -7.28 50.85 -0.27
C VAL A 102 -6.80 52.03 -1.11
N GLY A 103 -7.67 52.45 -2.05
CA GLY A 103 -7.46 53.61 -2.90
C GLY A 103 -7.92 54.90 -2.23
N ARG A 104 -7.02 55.89 -2.27
CA ARG A 104 -7.21 57.35 -2.52
C ARG A 104 -8.13 58.14 -1.56
N ARG A 105 -7.58 59.10 -0.80
CA ARG A 105 -7.22 60.51 -1.12
C ARG A 105 -8.41 61.44 -1.43
N LEU A 106 -8.45 62.49 -0.59
CA LEU A 106 -8.85 63.88 -0.83
C LEU A 106 -10.34 64.17 -1.10
N SER A 107 -10.97 64.85 -0.14
CA SER A 107 -12.00 65.84 -0.43
C SER A 107 -11.59 67.17 0.18
N VAL A 108 -11.45 68.17 -0.69
CA VAL A 108 -11.31 69.60 -0.41
C VAL A 108 -12.73 70.15 -0.21
N ARG A 109 -12.95 70.91 0.86
CA ARG A 109 -13.72 72.17 0.90
C ARG A 109 -13.77 72.70 2.33
#